data_AF-A0A956FY08-F1
#
_entry.id   AF-A0A956FY08-F1
#
_cell.length_a   1.000
_cell.length_b   1.000
_cell.length_c   1.000
_cell.angle_alpha   90.00
_cell.angle_beta   90.00
_cell.angle_gamma   90.00
#
_symmetry.space_group_name_H-M   'P 1'
#
loop_
_entity.id
_entity.type
_entity.pdbx_description
1 polymer ?
#
loop_
_entity_poly.entity_id
_entity_poly.type
_entity_poly.pdbx_seq_one_letter_code
_entity_poly.pdbx_strand_id
1 'polypeptide(L)'
;MRPSTCPLPRSSRSSRSSRPAWVLGLPLCALLGCAGDDAADDVDDLPITSASQGLSASAGGSTTTAGGSSTTADDGTSSGGDTTTTDASTTAVDVDDDAELVAIALPTSLACGAADVGTITLRNNGITTWSRDAGYRLGAVDDSDPLTAATRVDLPYDVDVTPGDSYSFTVDLAAPEAAALYTSDWRMVREGVGWFGDTAAADVDVSCESDGPPALDLSDVIWLHTDISGWPETMTLESVTFDGGQICMNHSGNDEGVFVWPIELLNGDTEVVGNPWVFIYRDDAWYGATWEWLRPKQTCKAVTSVAGDHIKQSPFDAQSGWTPTSGETLYFMVSALARFPNPSNVSERSNPLKVVWP
;
A
#
# COMPACT_ATOMS: atom_id res chain seq x y z
N MET A 1 35.51 -25.23 45.27
CA MET A 1 36.17 -24.91 46.56
C MET A 1 36.33 -23.40 46.64
N ARG A 2 35.99 -22.81 47.79
CA ARG A 2 35.72 -21.37 48.01
C ARG A 2 36.89 -20.44 47.65
N PRO A 3 36.59 -19.13 47.53
CA PRO A 3 37.25 -18.18 48.42
C PRO A 3 36.24 -17.39 49.29
N SER A 4 36.63 -17.22 50.54
CA SER A 4 36.11 -16.28 51.55
C SER A 4 36.46 -14.83 51.11
N THR A 5 35.83 -13.73 51.53
CA THR A 5 35.66 -13.21 52.90
C THR A 5 34.86 -11.88 52.91
N CYS A 6 34.01 -11.74 53.94
CA CYS A 6 33.73 -10.56 54.80
C CYS A 6 33.05 -9.24 54.34
N PRO A 7 32.36 -8.53 55.28
CA PRO A 7 31.15 -7.73 55.01
C PRO A 7 31.20 -6.23 55.39
N LEU A 8 30.20 -5.48 54.89
CA LEU A 8 29.50 -4.26 55.38
C LEU A 8 30.27 -3.06 56.01
N PRO A 9 29.72 -1.82 55.88
CA PRO A 9 28.92 -1.30 56.99
C PRO A 9 27.67 -0.49 56.62
N ARG A 10 26.73 -0.43 57.59
CA ARG A 10 25.59 0.50 57.71
C ARG A 10 26.03 1.85 58.30
N SER A 11 25.36 2.94 57.92
CA SER A 11 25.19 4.17 58.72
C SER A 11 23.86 4.84 58.29
N SER A 12 22.82 4.88 59.13
CA SER A 12 22.43 5.81 60.21
C SER A 12 21.75 7.11 59.74
N ARG A 13 20.53 7.33 60.26
CA ARG A 13 19.61 8.47 60.10
C ARG A 13 20.01 9.74 60.89
N SER A 14 19.42 10.86 60.45
CA SER A 14 18.91 12.10 61.15
C SER A 14 19.58 13.38 60.59
N SER A 15 18.97 14.58 60.48
CA SER A 15 17.66 15.16 60.83
C SER A 15 17.59 16.64 60.34
N ARG A 16 16.37 17.09 60.00
CA ARG A 16 15.76 18.45 60.14
C ARG A 16 16.22 19.71 59.34
N SER A 17 15.17 20.30 58.73
CA SER A 17 14.72 21.71 58.59
C SER A 17 15.50 22.72 57.74
N SER A 18 14.82 23.37 56.78
CA SER A 18 14.11 24.67 56.95
C SER A 18 13.48 25.15 55.63
N ARG A 19 12.27 25.74 55.68
CA ARG A 19 11.69 26.59 54.61
C ARG A 19 12.23 28.03 54.74
N PRO A 20 12.11 28.87 53.71
CA PRO A 20 11.00 29.84 53.73
C PRO A 20 10.33 30.09 52.36
N ALA A 21 9.14 30.68 52.41
CA ALA A 21 8.33 31.16 51.30
C ALA A 21 8.55 32.68 51.10
N TRP A 22 8.40 33.16 49.86
CA TRP A 22 7.92 34.52 49.54
C TRP A 22 7.06 34.49 48.27
N VAL A 23 6.08 35.38 48.26
CA VAL A 23 4.87 35.46 47.43
C VAL A 23 5.02 36.59 46.40
N LEU A 24 4.31 36.49 45.27
CA LEU A 24 3.47 37.53 44.63
C LEU A 24 3.57 37.54 43.09
N GLY A 25 2.41 37.56 42.42
CA GLY A 25 2.32 38.04 41.04
C GLY A 25 1.23 37.39 40.17
N LEU A 26 -0.05 37.57 40.49
CA LEU A 26 -1.13 37.59 39.49
C LEU A 26 -1.08 38.91 38.72
N PRO A 27 -1.63 38.96 37.49
CA PRO A 27 -2.81 39.82 37.36
C PRO A 27 -3.99 39.15 36.63
N LEU A 28 -5.14 39.76 36.92
CA LEU A 28 -6.51 39.51 36.49
C LEU A 28 -6.90 40.52 35.39
N CYS A 29 -7.96 40.18 34.62
CA CYS A 29 -8.82 41.07 33.79
C CYS A 29 -8.24 41.50 32.42
N ALA A 30 -8.99 41.58 31.30
CA ALA A 30 -10.42 41.76 31.11
C ALA A 30 -10.86 41.58 29.62
N LEU A 31 -12.12 41.13 29.45
CA LEU A 31 -13.19 41.64 28.56
C LEU A 31 -13.08 41.64 27.00
N LEU A 32 -14.09 40.93 26.44
CA LEU A 32 -15.07 41.34 25.41
C LEU A 32 -14.67 41.39 23.92
N GLY A 33 -15.45 40.67 23.10
CA GLY A 33 -15.53 40.84 21.65
C GLY A 33 -16.52 39.85 21.03
N CYS A 34 -17.80 40.24 20.94
CA CYS A 34 -18.83 39.56 20.17
C CYS A 34 -18.82 40.04 18.70
N ALA A 35 -19.33 39.15 17.85
CA ALA A 35 -20.06 39.39 16.59
C ALA A 35 -19.28 39.78 15.32
N GLY A 36 -19.61 39.04 14.27
CA GLY A 36 -19.34 39.30 12.86
C GLY A 36 -20.12 38.28 12.02
N ASP A 37 -21.42 38.54 11.85
CA ASP A 37 -22.22 38.04 10.72
C ASP A 37 -21.75 38.75 9.44
N ASP A 38 -21.66 38.04 8.31
CA ASP A 38 -22.32 38.41 7.04
C ASP A 38 -21.94 37.48 5.85
N ALA A 39 -22.99 37.00 5.17
CA ALA A 39 -23.18 36.67 3.74
C ALA A 39 -22.29 35.58 3.08
N ALA A 40 -22.84 34.47 2.56
CA ALA A 40 -23.58 34.31 1.28
C ALA A 40 -22.67 34.60 0.06
N ASP A 41 -22.59 33.87 -1.04
CA ASP A 41 -23.30 32.76 -1.67
C ASP A 41 -22.24 32.09 -2.59
N ASP A 42 -22.33 30.79 -2.88
CA ASP A 42 -22.07 30.26 -4.23
C ASP A 42 -22.41 28.77 -4.26
N VAL A 43 -23.59 28.50 -4.81
CA VAL A 43 -24.05 27.18 -5.23
C VAL A 43 -23.87 27.12 -6.74
N ASP A 44 -23.11 26.14 -7.24
CA ASP A 44 -23.20 25.73 -8.64
C ASP A 44 -23.12 24.20 -8.73
N ASP A 45 -24.32 23.63 -8.89
CA ASP A 45 -24.71 22.60 -9.85
C ASP A 45 -23.88 21.32 -10.00
N LEU A 46 -24.46 20.24 -9.47
CA LEU A 46 -24.61 18.98 -10.21
C LEU A 46 -26.09 18.82 -10.60
N PRO A 47 -26.40 18.27 -11.78
CA PRO A 47 -27.07 16.97 -11.72
C PRO A 47 -26.72 15.97 -12.84
N ILE A 48 -26.49 14.76 -12.34
CA ILE A 48 -26.92 13.41 -12.78
C ILE A 48 -27.84 13.26 -14.02
N THR A 49 -27.51 12.25 -14.84
CA THR A 49 -28.35 11.18 -15.46
C THR A 49 -28.32 11.01 -16.99
N SER A 50 -27.96 9.77 -17.37
CA SER A 50 -28.40 8.91 -18.49
C SER A 50 -29.18 9.48 -19.69
N ALA A 51 -28.77 9.09 -20.91
CA ALA A 51 -29.58 8.25 -21.82
C ALA A 51 -28.88 8.00 -23.17
N SER A 52 -29.21 6.85 -23.74
CA SER A 52 -28.76 6.22 -24.99
C SER A 52 -29.43 6.74 -26.28
N GLN A 53 -28.81 6.35 -27.42
CA GLN A 53 -29.31 6.27 -28.82
C GLN A 53 -29.23 7.58 -29.63
N GLY A 54 -28.80 7.61 -30.90
CA GLY A 54 -28.43 6.59 -31.87
C GLY A 54 -28.13 7.26 -33.23
N LEU A 55 -28.08 6.43 -34.28
CA LEU A 55 -27.87 6.72 -35.72
C LEU A 55 -26.40 6.90 -36.18
N SER A 56 -25.95 6.39 -37.32
CA SER A 56 -26.34 5.33 -38.25
C SER A 56 -25.35 5.37 -39.42
N ALA A 57 -24.93 4.21 -39.93
CA ALA A 57 -24.45 3.93 -41.30
C ALA A 57 -23.23 4.72 -41.83
N SER A 58 -22.24 4.11 -42.48
CA SER A 58 -22.40 3.27 -43.67
C SER A 58 -21.22 2.31 -43.84
N ALA A 59 -21.57 1.12 -44.31
CA ALA A 59 -20.72 -0.02 -44.59
C ALA A 59 -20.17 -0.03 -46.03
N GLY A 60 -19.22 -0.95 -46.25
CA GLY A 60 -18.70 -1.44 -47.54
C GLY A 60 -17.16 -1.44 -47.50
N GLY A 61 -16.43 -2.55 -47.28
CA GLY A 61 -16.50 -3.87 -47.93
C GLY A 61 -15.89 -3.76 -49.33
N SER A 62 -14.98 -4.59 -49.87
CA SER A 62 -14.53 -5.94 -49.57
C SER A 62 -13.46 -6.33 -50.63
N THR A 63 -12.32 -6.88 -50.21
CA THR A 63 -11.71 -8.18 -50.64
C THR A 63 -11.38 -8.49 -52.13
N THR A 64 -10.06 -8.67 -52.38
CA THR A 64 -9.30 -9.66 -53.23
C THR A 64 -9.69 -10.10 -54.66
N THR A 65 -8.73 -9.91 -55.58
CA THR A 65 -8.03 -10.89 -56.47
C THR A 65 -8.61 -11.38 -57.82
N ALA A 66 -7.73 -11.24 -58.84
CA ALA A 66 -7.48 -12.01 -60.09
C ALA A 66 -8.26 -11.79 -61.40
N GLY A 67 -7.52 -11.34 -62.44
CA GLY A 67 -7.15 -12.16 -63.61
C GLY A 67 -8.03 -12.14 -64.90
N GLY A 68 -7.39 -11.88 -66.06
CA GLY A 68 -7.89 -12.22 -67.41
C GLY A 68 -7.64 -11.12 -68.47
N SER A 69 -6.47 -11.07 -69.12
CA SER A 69 -6.12 -11.69 -70.43
C SER A 69 -6.79 -11.05 -71.67
N SER A 70 -5.96 -10.42 -72.50
CA SER A 70 -6.25 -9.84 -73.83
C SER A 70 -5.63 -10.71 -74.93
N THR A 71 -6.23 -10.65 -76.12
CA THR A 71 -6.09 -11.55 -77.27
C THR A 71 -5.12 -11.07 -78.37
N THR A 72 -4.56 -12.06 -79.09
CA THR A 72 -4.14 -12.14 -80.52
C THR A 72 -2.89 -11.42 -81.06
N ALA A 73 -1.96 -12.27 -81.58
CA ALA A 73 -1.11 -12.25 -82.79
C ALA A 73 -0.98 -10.94 -83.62
N ASP A 74 0.15 -10.58 -84.24
CA ASP A 74 0.99 -11.37 -85.17
C ASP A 74 2.30 -10.61 -85.52
N ASP A 75 3.24 -11.37 -86.11
CA ASP A 75 4.27 -11.02 -87.10
C ASP A 75 5.72 -10.62 -86.69
N GLY A 76 6.66 -11.48 -87.11
CA GLY A 76 7.87 -11.01 -87.78
C GLY A 76 9.23 -11.03 -87.06
N THR A 77 10.00 -12.11 -87.32
CA THR A 77 11.44 -12.06 -87.71
C THR A 77 12.56 -12.18 -86.66
N SER A 78 13.14 -13.39 -86.63
CA SER A 78 14.58 -13.75 -86.64
C SER A 78 15.54 -13.33 -85.51
N SER A 79 15.81 -14.32 -84.65
CA SER A 79 17.13 -14.87 -84.28
C SER A 79 18.27 -13.95 -83.82
N GLY A 80 18.60 -14.05 -82.53
CA GLY A 80 19.91 -13.74 -81.95
C GLY A 80 19.84 -13.82 -80.43
N GLY A 81 20.42 -14.88 -79.84
CA GLY A 81 20.18 -15.28 -78.46
C GLY A 81 20.63 -14.29 -77.38
N ASP A 82 19.94 -14.33 -76.24
CA ASP A 82 20.43 -13.80 -74.98
C ASP A 82 20.03 -14.72 -73.83
N THR A 83 20.98 -14.97 -72.94
CA THR A 83 20.88 -15.92 -71.84
C THR A 83 20.11 -15.25 -70.71
N THR A 84 18.95 -15.81 -70.37
CA THR A 84 18.16 -15.43 -69.21
C THR A 84 18.98 -15.50 -67.93
N THR A 85 19.32 -14.33 -67.37
CA THR A 85 19.59 -14.16 -65.94
C THR A 85 18.40 -13.41 -65.38
N THR A 86 17.50 -14.14 -64.70
CA THR A 86 16.37 -13.55 -64.00
C THR A 86 16.89 -12.95 -62.70
N ASP A 87 17.15 -11.65 -62.70
CA ASP A 87 17.47 -10.89 -61.50
C ASP A 87 16.18 -10.63 -60.72
N ALA A 88 15.96 -11.41 -59.66
CA ALA A 88 14.93 -11.14 -58.68
C ALA A 88 15.50 -10.16 -57.65
N SER A 89 15.41 -8.87 -57.96
CA SER A 89 15.65 -7.80 -57.01
C SER A 89 14.49 -7.76 -56.00
N THR A 90 14.59 -8.60 -54.98
CA THR A 90 13.96 -8.35 -53.69
C THR A 90 14.83 -7.34 -52.95
N THR A 91 14.28 -6.17 -52.67
CA THR A 91 14.89 -5.15 -51.80
C THR A 91 14.96 -5.70 -50.37
N ALA A 92 16.01 -6.46 -50.05
CA ALA A 92 16.44 -6.62 -48.67
C ALA A 92 16.93 -5.24 -48.20
N VAL A 93 16.28 -4.67 -47.20
CA VAL A 93 16.82 -3.50 -46.50
C VAL A 93 18.05 -4.02 -45.75
N ASP A 94 19.24 -3.67 -46.21
CA ASP A 94 20.48 -3.84 -45.42
C ASP A 94 20.34 -2.97 -44.17
N VAL A 95 19.74 -3.52 -43.11
CA VAL A 95 19.86 -2.96 -41.77
C VAL A 95 21.18 -3.46 -41.22
N ASP A 96 22.17 -2.55 -41.18
CA ASP A 96 23.52 -2.85 -40.69
C ASP A 96 23.44 -3.47 -39.28
N ASP A 97 22.62 -2.87 -38.41
CA ASP A 97 22.32 -3.32 -37.04
C ASP A 97 20.82 -3.69 -36.91
N ASP A 98 20.51 -4.94 -36.55
CA ASP A 98 19.15 -5.40 -36.25
C ASP A 98 19.14 -6.49 -35.16
N ALA A 99 18.16 -6.42 -34.26
CA ALA A 99 18.00 -7.35 -33.14
C ALA A 99 16.55 -7.85 -33.03
N GLU A 100 16.35 -9.15 -32.95
CA GLU A 100 15.05 -9.78 -32.72
C GLU A 100 14.94 -10.30 -31.28
N LEU A 101 13.83 -10.02 -30.61
CA LEU A 101 13.56 -10.56 -29.28
C LEU A 101 13.20 -12.05 -29.36
N VAL A 102 14.08 -12.90 -28.84
CA VAL A 102 13.89 -14.36 -28.82
C VAL A 102 13.17 -14.82 -27.57
N ALA A 103 13.56 -14.29 -26.40
CA ALA A 103 12.95 -14.64 -25.12
C ALA A 103 13.11 -13.52 -24.10
N ILE A 104 12.11 -13.36 -23.23
CA ILE A 104 12.13 -12.44 -22.10
C ILE A 104 11.70 -13.20 -20.85
N ALA A 105 12.44 -13.03 -19.76
CA ALA A 105 12.12 -13.53 -18.44
C ALA A 105 12.53 -12.47 -17.41
N LEU A 106 11.83 -11.33 -17.46
CA LEU A 106 11.85 -10.33 -16.39
C LEU A 106 10.87 -10.73 -15.28
N PRO A 107 11.13 -10.38 -14.00
CA PRO A 107 10.15 -10.54 -12.93
C PRO A 107 8.85 -9.82 -13.30
N THR A 108 7.71 -10.45 -13.06
CA THR A 108 6.39 -9.83 -13.25
C THR A 108 5.77 -9.32 -11.95
N SER A 109 6.42 -9.60 -10.82
CA SER A 109 6.00 -9.14 -9.49
C SER A 109 7.19 -9.10 -8.54
N LEU A 110 7.24 -8.08 -7.67
CA LEU A 110 8.22 -7.96 -6.61
C LEU A 110 7.55 -7.46 -5.31
N ALA A 111 8.12 -7.85 -4.17
CA ALA A 111 7.78 -7.19 -2.92
C ALA A 111 8.45 -5.81 -2.86
N CYS A 112 7.87 -4.85 -2.14
CA CYS A 112 8.51 -3.55 -1.91
C CYS A 112 9.93 -3.71 -1.36
N GLY A 113 10.89 -2.99 -1.93
CA GLY A 113 12.31 -3.05 -1.57
C GLY A 113 13.05 -4.35 -1.97
N ALA A 114 12.35 -5.34 -2.53
CA ALA A 114 12.98 -6.58 -2.99
C ALA A 114 13.75 -6.38 -4.30
N ALA A 115 14.69 -7.27 -4.57
CA ALA A 115 15.43 -7.29 -5.83
C ALA A 115 15.40 -8.69 -6.45
N ASP A 116 15.44 -8.74 -7.77
CA ASP A 116 15.52 -9.98 -8.55
C ASP A 116 16.25 -9.73 -9.88
N VAL A 117 16.63 -10.81 -10.56
CA VAL A 117 17.41 -10.76 -11.81
C VAL A 117 16.54 -11.24 -12.97
N GLY A 118 16.39 -10.38 -13.96
CA GLY A 118 15.73 -10.72 -15.23
C GLY A 118 16.72 -11.17 -16.30
N THR A 119 16.22 -11.88 -17.31
CA THR A 119 17.00 -12.21 -18.52
C THR A 119 16.28 -11.80 -19.79
N ILE A 120 17.03 -11.28 -20.76
CA ILE A 120 16.55 -10.88 -22.08
C ILE A 120 17.45 -11.52 -23.13
N THR A 121 16.88 -12.34 -24.00
CA THR A 121 17.60 -13.02 -25.08
C THR A 121 17.25 -12.41 -26.43
N LEU A 122 18.25 -11.89 -27.12
CA LEU A 122 18.12 -11.23 -28.41
C LEU A 122 18.96 -11.96 -29.46
N ARG A 123 18.46 -12.06 -30.69
CA ARG A 123 19.17 -12.58 -31.86
C ARG A 123 19.66 -11.44 -32.73
N ASN A 124 20.91 -11.53 -33.19
CA ASN A 124 21.46 -10.61 -34.17
C ASN A 124 20.93 -10.98 -35.57
N ASN A 125 20.04 -10.17 -36.12
CA ASN A 125 19.53 -10.32 -37.48
C ASN A 125 20.18 -9.33 -38.47
N GLY A 126 21.08 -8.49 -37.99
CA GLY A 126 21.85 -7.55 -38.81
C GLY A 126 22.99 -8.22 -39.57
N ILE A 127 23.83 -7.40 -40.18
CA ILE A 127 25.02 -7.86 -40.91
C ILE A 127 26.34 -7.55 -40.18
N THR A 128 26.28 -6.80 -39.08
CA THR A 128 27.42 -6.50 -38.20
C THR A 128 27.53 -7.52 -37.06
N THR A 129 28.73 -7.70 -36.51
CA THR A 129 28.94 -8.49 -35.28
C THR A 129 28.83 -7.58 -34.07
N TRP A 130 28.01 -7.96 -33.09
CA TRP A 130 27.91 -7.20 -31.84
C TRP A 130 29.06 -7.56 -30.91
N SER A 131 29.77 -6.54 -30.45
CA SER A 131 30.81 -6.69 -29.43
C SER A 131 30.85 -5.47 -28.53
N ARG A 132 31.38 -5.64 -27.32
CA ARG A 132 31.54 -4.53 -26.37
C ARG A 132 32.40 -3.42 -26.94
N ASP A 133 33.53 -3.79 -27.57
CA ASP A 133 34.51 -2.84 -28.11
C ASP A 133 33.95 -2.03 -29.29
N ALA A 134 33.00 -2.59 -30.04
CA ALA A 134 32.27 -1.88 -31.09
C ALA A 134 31.08 -1.04 -30.57
N GLY A 135 30.86 -1.02 -29.24
CA GLY A 135 29.88 -0.17 -28.58
C GLY A 135 28.48 -0.75 -28.46
N TYR A 136 28.29 -2.06 -28.69
CA TYR A 136 26.99 -2.71 -28.60
C TYR A 136 26.63 -3.05 -27.15
N ARG A 137 25.42 -2.67 -26.75
CA ARG A 137 24.90 -2.83 -25.38
C ARG A 137 23.40 -3.06 -25.42
N LEU A 138 22.86 -3.66 -24.37
CA LEU A 138 21.45 -3.50 -24.05
C LEU A 138 21.27 -2.18 -23.28
N GLY A 139 20.30 -1.36 -23.66
CA GLY A 139 20.02 -0.10 -22.98
C GLY A 139 18.61 -0.05 -22.40
N ALA A 140 18.47 0.59 -21.25
CA ALA A 140 17.16 0.96 -20.71
C ALA A 140 16.57 2.06 -21.61
N VAL A 141 15.36 1.86 -22.10
CA VAL A 141 14.72 2.79 -23.04
C VAL A 141 14.63 4.20 -22.41
N ASP A 142 14.76 5.23 -23.23
CA ASP A 142 14.82 6.63 -22.79
C ASP A 142 15.94 6.95 -21.77
N ASP A 143 16.97 6.08 -21.72
CA ASP A 143 18.08 6.18 -20.78
C ASP A 143 17.67 6.14 -19.30
N SER A 144 16.56 5.47 -18.97
CA SER A 144 16.04 5.36 -17.60
C SER A 144 15.20 4.09 -17.40
N ASP A 145 15.24 3.52 -16.21
CA ASP A 145 14.35 2.43 -15.79
C ASP A 145 13.90 2.67 -14.33
N PRO A 146 12.61 2.52 -13.99
CA PRO A 146 12.14 2.79 -12.63
C PRO A 146 12.59 1.76 -11.59
N LEU A 147 13.06 0.59 -12.02
CA LEU A 147 13.49 -0.52 -11.18
C LEU A 147 15.02 -0.68 -11.15
N THR A 148 15.80 0.10 -11.90
CA THR A 148 17.25 0.04 -11.83
C THR A 148 17.91 1.37 -12.20
N ALA A 149 19.06 1.65 -11.59
CA ALA A 149 19.88 2.79 -11.97
C ALA A 149 20.76 2.52 -13.22
N ALA A 150 20.84 1.26 -13.67
CA ALA A 150 21.62 0.88 -14.83
C ALA A 150 20.92 1.34 -16.12
N THR A 151 21.58 2.20 -16.89
CA THR A 151 21.07 2.63 -18.20
C THR A 151 21.59 1.77 -19.35
N ARG A 152 22.64 0.98 -19.10
CA ARG A 152 23.32 0.10 -20.07
C ARG A 152 23.77 -1.20 -19.41
N VAL A 153 23.67 -2.31 -20.14
CA VAL A 153 24.27 -3.60 -19.83
C VAL A 153 25.24 -3.96 -20.96
N ASP A 154 26.52 -4.05 -20.61
CA ASP A 154 27.59 -4.37 -21.56
C ASP A 154 27.61 -5.87 -21.90
N LEU A 155 27.99 -6.19 -23.15
CA LEU A 155 28.50 -7.52 -23.47
C LEU A 155 29.83 -7.76 -22.73
N PRO A 156 30.16 -9.01 -22.33
CA PRO A 156 31.50 -9.35 -21.87
C PRO A 156 32.58 -9.05 -22.93
N TYR A 157 33.82 -8.82 -22.50
CA TYR A 157 34.91 -8.43 -23.40
C TYR A 157 35.27 -9.51 -24.45
N ASP A 158 35.00 -10.77 -24.17
CA ASP A 158 35.33 -11.93 -24.98
C ASP A 158 34.11 -12.52 -25.72
N VAL A 159 33.02 -11.76 -25.80
CA VAL A 159 31.79 -12.16 -26.50
C VAL A 159 31.62 -11.33 -27.77
N ASP A 160 31.59 -12.03 -28.89
CA ASP A 160 31.19 -11.53 -30.20
C ASP A 160 29.90 -12.27 -30.63
N VAL A 161 28.81 -11.53 -30.85
CA VAL A 161 27.53 -12.09 -31.31
C VAL A 161 27.43 -11.87 -32.82
N THR A 162 27.75 -12.91 -33.59
CA THR A 162 27.77 -12.82 -35.06
C THR A 162 26.36 -12.84 -35.66
N PRO A 163 26.15 -12.39 -36.91
CA PRO A 163 24.85 -12.49 -37.58
C PRO A 163 24.25 -13.90 -37.50
N GLY A 164 23.02 -13.98 -37.01
CA GLY A 164 22.27 -15.22 -36.76
C GLY A 164 22.38 -15.77 -35.33
N ASP A 165 23.39 -15.36 -34.55
CA ASP A 165 23.57 -15.82 -33.17
C ASP A 165 22.67 -15.06 -32.19
N SER A 166 22.42 -15.67 -31.02
CA SER A 166 21.67 -15.06 -29.93
C SER A 166 22.52 -14.90 -28.67
N TYR A 167 22.22 -13.87 -27.89
CA TYR A 167 22.85 -13.64 -26.58
C TYR A 167 21.80 -13.28 -25.53
N SER A 168 22.00 -13.78 -24.30
CA SER A 168 21.14 -13.51 -23.15
C SER A 168 21.80 -12.51 -22.21
N PHE A 169 21.25 -11.32 -22.13
CA PHE A 169 21.61 -10.30 -21.14
C PHE A 169 20.93 -10.59 -19.80
N THR A 170 21.60 -10.25 -18.71
CA THR A 170 21.05 -10.25 -17.34
C THR A 170 20.83 -8.80 -16.89
N VAL A 171 19.67 -8.53 -16.30
CA VAL A 171 19.32 -7.22 -15.74
C VAL A 171 18.98 -7.36 -14.25
N ASP A 172 19.66 -6.58 -13.41
CA ASP A 172 19.35 -6.51 -11.98
C ASP A 172 18.26 -5.45 -11.76
N LEU A 173 17.13 -5.86 -11.17
CA LEU A 173 15.97 -5.02 -10.91
C LEU A 173 15.68 -4.98 -9.40
N ALA A 174 15.41 -3.79 -8.87
CA ALA A 174 15.08 -3.53 -7.49
C ALA A 174 13.78 -2.74 -7.40
N ALA A 175 12.81 -3.28 -6.69
CA ALA A 175 11.52 -2.66 -6.44
C ALA A 175 11.66 -1.43 -5.53
N PRO A 176 11.01 -0.31 -5.87
CA PRO A 176 10.82 0.80 -4.94
C PRO A 176 10.05 0.39 -3.69
N GLU A 177 10.04 1.27 -2.68
CA GLU A 177 9.25 1.10 -1.45
C GLU A 177 7.76 1.45 -1.65
N ALA A 178 7.42 2.04 -2.80
CA ALA A 178 6.04 2.39 -3.13
C ALA A 178 5.40 1.28 -3.95
N ALA A 179 4.26 0.76 -3.48
CA ALA A 179 3.47 -0.18 -4.24
C ALA A 179 2.87 0.49 -5.48
N ALA A 180 3.13 -0.07 -6.66
CA ALA A 180 2.61 0.37 -7.94
C ALA A 180 2.95 -0.67 -9.03
N LEU A 181 2.35 -0.49 -10.21
CA LEU A 181 2.79 -1.19 -11.41
C LEU A 181 3.92 -0.37 -12.07
N TYR A 182 5.07 -1.00 -12.29
CA TYR A 182 6.24 -0.38 -12.92
C TYR A 182 6.55 -1.09 -14.23
N THR A 183 6.89 -0.34 -15.28
CA THR A 183 7.32 -0.93 -16.55
C THR A 183 8.84 -0.87 -16.63
N SER A 184 9.48 -2.01 -16.93
CA SER A 184 10.90 -2.09 -17.28
C SER A 184 11.01 -2.44 -18.76
N ASP A 185 11.70 -1.61 -19.53
CA ASP A 185 11.84 -1.76 -20.97
C ASP A 185 13.25 -1.51 -21.49
N TRP A 186 13.68 -2.38 -22.41
CA TRP A 186 15.06 -2.51 -22.84
C TRP A 186 15.13 -2.70 -24.35
N ARG A 187 16.17 -2.11 -24.95
CA ARG A 187 16.41 -2.22 -26.39
C ARG A 187 17.90 -2.21 -26.70
N MET A 188 18.32 -2.86 -27.78
CA MET A 188 19.72 -2.79 -28.20
C MET A 188 20.09 -1.38 -28.65
N VAL A 189 21.32 -0.99 -28.32
CA VAL A 189 21.91 0.30 -28.70
C VAL A 189 23.37 0.10 -29.10
N ARG A 190 23.78 0.86 -30.11
CA ARG A 190 25.18 1.03 -30.48
C ARG A 190 25.60 2.45 -30.12
N GLU A 191 26.54 2.55 -29.18
CA GLU A 191 26.97 3.83 -28.62
C GLU A 191 27.44 4.81 -29.71
N GLY A 192 26.93 6.04 -29.64
CA GLY A 192 27.21 7.09 -30.63
C GLY A 192 26.56 6.88 -32.01
N VAL A 193 25.79 5.80 -32.22
CA VAL A 193 25.10 5.49 -33.48
C VAL A 193 23.58 5.55 -33.30
N GLY A 194 23.00 4.72 -32.43
CA GLY A 194 21.56 4.73 -32.19
C GLY A 194 21.00 3.42 -31.63
N TRP A 195 19.70 3.46 -31.35
CA TRP A 195 18.88 2.34 -30.89
C TRP A 195 18.39 1.50 -32.07
N PHE A 196 18.33 0.18 -31.92
CA PHE A 196 17.94 -0.73 -33.00
C PHE A 196 17.23 -2.00 -32.50
N GLY A 197 16.59 -2.72 -33.42
CA GLY A 197 15.87 -3.96 -33.16
C GLY A 197 14.60 -3.81 -32.29
N ASP A 198 14.09 -4.93 -31.81
CA ASP A 198 12.91 -5.04 -30.95
C ASP A 198 13.14 -4.47 -29.54
N THR A 199 12.05 -3.98 -28.92
CA THR A 199 12.02 -3.60 -27.49
C THR A 199 11.51 -4.79 -26.66
N ALA A 200 12.25 -5.15 -25.62
CA ALA A 200 11.83 -6.10 -24.59
C ALA A 200 11.25 -5.33 -23.40
N ALA A 201 9.99 -5.58 -23.05
CA ALA A 201 9.34 -4.87 -21.94
C ALA A 201 8.51 -5.83 -21.07
N ALA A 202 8.44 -5.54 -19.77
CA ALA A 202 7.54 -6.20 -18.84
C ALA A 202 6.98 -5.20 -17.82
N ASP A 203 5.70 -5.37 -17.48
CA ASP A 203 5.11 -4.73 -16.31
C ASP A 203 5.38 -5.59 -15.08
N VAL A 204 5.86 -4.96 -14.01
CA VAL A 204 6.23 -5.56 -12.74
C VAL A 204 5.32 -5.00 -11.67
N ASP A 205 4.48 -5.87 -11.10
CA ASP A 205 3.61 -5.51 -9.98
C ASP A 205 4.42 -5.46 -8.68
N VAL A 206 4.70 -4.25 -8.20
CA VAL A 206 5.34 -4.06 -6.90
C VAL A 206 4.26 -3.96 -5.84
N SER A 207 4.19 -5.00 -5.01
CA SER A 207 3.26 -5.07 -3.89
C SER A 207 4.03 -4.96 -2.58
N CYS A 208 3.61 -4.07 -1.70
CA CYS A 208 4.08 -4.12 -0.33
C CYS A 208 3.18 -5.15 0.34
N GLU A 209 3.72 -6.23 0.89
CA GLU A 209 3.00 -6.92 1.95
C GLU A 209 2.79 -5.88 3.05
N SER A 210 1.59 -5.32 3.14
CA SER A 210 1.19 -4.75 4.41
C SER A 210 1.04 -5.96 5.30
N ASP A 211 2.06 -6.26 6.11
CA ASP A 211 1.91 -7.03 7.34
C ASP A 211 1.08 -6.18 8.31
N GLY A 212 -0.14 -5.83 7.89
CA GLY A 212 -1.19 -5.43 8.79
C GLY A 212 -1.27 -6.51 9.86
N PRO A 213 -1.63 -6.12 11.08
CA PRO A 213 -1.55 -7.03 12.20
C PRO A 213 -2.36 -8.30 11.91
N PRO A 214 -1.92 -9.47 12.40
CA PRO A 214 -2.66 -10.72 12.25
C PRO A 214 -4.09 -10.53 12.78
N ALA A 215 -5.04 -11.32 12.28
CA ALA A 215 -6.41 -11.26 12.77
C ALA A 215 -6.46 -11.37 14.30
N LEU A 216 -7.30 -10.55 14.93
CA LEU A 216 -7.44 -10.55 16.39
C LEU A 216 -7.94 -11.91 16.89
N ASP A 217 -7.13 -12.58 17.73
CA ASP A 217 -7.53 -13.72 18.55
C ASP A 217 -7.57 -13.27 20.02
N LEU A 218 -8.75 -13.30 20.63
CA LEU A 218 -8.93 -12.85 22.02
C LEU A 218 -8.18 -13.69 23.05
N SER A 219 -7.76 -14.91 22.70
CA SER A 219 -6.98 -15.78 23.58
C SER A 219 -5.51 -15.37 23.73
N ASP A 220 -4.99 -14.60 22.77
CA ASP A 220 -3.61 -14.11 22.73
C ASP A 220 -3.50 -12.61 23.10
N VAL A 221 -4.60 -11.98 23.51
CA VAL A 221 -4.62 -10.57 23.89
C VAL A 221 -3.94 -10.33 25.23
N ILE A 222 -3.06 -9.33 25.28
CA ILE A 222 -2.57 -8.73 26.53
C ILE A 222 -3.64 -7.75 27.03
N TRP A 223 -4.42 -8.18 28.01
CA TRP A 223 -5.50 -7.38 28.59
C TRP A 223 -4.96 -6.34 29.59
N LEU A 224 -5.15 -5.05 29.28
CA LEU A 224 -4.76 -3.95 30.17
C LEU A 224 -5.84 -3.63 31.21
N HIS A 225 -7.06 -4.07 30.96
CA HIS A 225 -8.19 -4.03 31.90
C HIS A 225 -8.69 -5.47 32.15
N THR A 226 -9.90 -5.65 32.70
CA THR A 226 -10.42 -7.00 32.99
C THR A 226 -10.38 -7.87 31.74
N ASP A 227 -9.81 -9.07 31.84
CA ASP A 227 -9.86 -10.05 30.76
C ASP A 227 -11.30 -10.52 30.55
N ILE A 228 -11.83 -10.23 29.35
CA ILE A 228 -13.20 -10.56 28.95
C ILE A 228 -13.24 -11.55 27.77
N SER A 229 -12.12 -12.20 27.44
CA SER A 229 -12.03 -13.18 26.35
C SER A 229 -13.10 -14.28 26.48
N GLY A 230 -13.34 -14.74 27.72
CA GLY A 230 -14.32 -15.77 28.05
C GLY A 230 -15.76 -15.29 28.27
N TRP A 231 -16.05 -13.98 28.15
CA TRP A 231 -17.41 -13.48 28.33
C TRP A 231 -18.30 -13.87 27.14
N PRO A 232 -19.56 -14.30 27.38
CA PRO A 232 -20.53 -14.56 26.32
C PRO A 232 -20.69 -13.39 25.36
N GLU A 233 -20.70 -13.71 24.07
CA GLU A 233 -21.05 -12.78 23.01
C GLU A 233 -22.57 -12.74 22.85
N THR A 234 -23.23 -11.78 23.48
CA THR A 234 -24.71 -11.68 23.52
C THR A 234 -25.27 -10.64 22.54
N MET A 235 -24.39 -9.92 21.85
CA MET A 235 -24.73 -8.85 20.90
C MET A 235 -23.74 -8.80 19.75
N THR A 236 -24.13 -8.12 18.67
CA THR A 236 -23.28 -7.89 17.50
C THR A 236 -22.93 -6.42 17.38
N LEU A 237 -21.64 -6.07 17.34
CA LEU A 237 -21.17 -4.77 16.90
C LEU A 237 -21.19 -4.74 15.37
N GLU A 238 -22.18 -4.04 14.81
CA GLU A 238 -22.49 -4.02 13.38
C GLU A 238 -21.59 -3.05 12.62
N SER A 239 -21.29 -1.89 13.21
CA SER A 239 -20.41 -0.90 12.61
C SER A 239 -19.73 -0.01 13.64
N VAL A 240 -18.57 0.52 13.26
CA VAL A 240 -17.93 1.66 13.92
C VAL A 240 -17.85 2.79 12.91
N THR A 241 -18.50 3.91 13.21
CA THR A 241 -18.60 5.06 12.30
C THR A 241 -17.95 6.30 12.90
N PHE A 242 -17.40 7.14 12.02
CA PHE A 242 -16.76 8.40 12.38
C PHE A 242 -17.52 9.55 11.74
N ASP A 243 -18.11 10.43 12.55
CA ASP A 243 -18.85 11.60 12.04
C ASP A 243 -18.82 12.74 13.07
N GLY A 244 -18.68 13.99 12.60
CA GLY A 244 -18.74 15.18 13.47
C GLY A 244 -17.76 15.18 14.65
N GLY A 245 -16.59 14.54 14.53
CA GLY A 245 -15.63 14.37 15.63
C GLY A 245 -16.04 13.34 16.68
N GLN A 246 -17.02 12.50 16.37
CA GLN A 246 -17.47 11.37 17.19
C GLN A 246 -17.06 10.04 16.57
N ILE A 247 -16.90 9.04 17.43
CA ILE A 247 -16.84 7.62 17.10
C ILE A 247 -18.09 6.95 17.69
N CYS A 248 -18.84 6.22 16.86
CA CYS A 248 -20.06 5.52 17.26
C CYS A 248 -19.91 4.02 17.08
N MET A 249 -20.27 3.24 18.09
CA MET A 249 -20.22 1.78 18.09
C MET A 249 -21.64 1.23 18.00
N ASN A 250 -22.12 1.07 16.77
CA ASN A 250 -23.50 0.68 16.48
C ASN A 250 -23.65 -0.83 16.61
N HIS A 251 -24.54 -1.30 17.48
CA HIS A 251 -24.64 -2.70 17.85
C HIS A 251 -26.10 -3.15 18.04
N SER A 252 -26.35 -4.46 17.93
CA SER A 252 -27.65 -5.06 18.13
C SER A 252 -27.93 -5.28 19.63
N GLY A 253 -28.83 -4.50 20.19
CA GLY A 253 -29.19 -4.53 21.62
C GLY A 253 -30.60 -4.01 21.85
N ASN A 254 -31.37 -4.75 22.64
CA ASN A 254 -32.80 -4.68 22.96
C ASN A 254 -33.39 -3.25 23.09
N ASP A 255 -34.37 -2.98 22.23
CA ASP A 255 -34.97 -1.67 21.90
C ASP A 255 -33.97 -0.62 21.37
N GLU A 256 -34.09 -0.32 20.07
CA GLU A 256 -33.39 0.78 19.39
C GLU A 256 -31.84 0.79 19.48
N GLY A 257 -31.18 -0.35 19.67
CA GLY A 257 -29.70 -0.43 19.64
C GLY A 257 -29.04 0.15 20.90
N VAL A 258 -29.73 0.04 22.04
CA VAL A 258 -29.34 0.64 23.32
C VAL A 258 -28.93 -0.45 24.32
N PHE A 259 -27.84 -0.22 25.05
CA PHE A 259 -27.39 -1.09 26.14
C PHE A 259 -28.49 -1.37 27.16
N VAL A 260 -28.82 -2.65 27.35
CA VAL A 260 -29.70 -3.13 28.44
C VAL A 260 -28.91 -3.93 29.47
N TRP A 261 -27.68 -3.50 29.74
CA TRP A 261 -26.95 -3.97 30.92
C TRP A 261 -27.38 -3.19 32.16
N PRO A 262 -27.35 -3.81 33.35
CA PRO A 262 -27.70 -3.12 34.58
C PRO A 262 -26.86 -1.85 34.77
N ILE A 263 -27.53 -0.77 35.18
CA ILE A 263 -26.92 0.50 35.50
C ILE A 263 -26.16 0.39 36.82
N GLU A 264 -24.95 0.95 36.83
CA GLU A 264 -24.15 1.14 38.04
C GLU A 264 -23.87 2.62 38.27
N LEU A 265 -23.73 3.00 39.55
CA LEU A 265 -23.45 4.37 39.96
C LEU A 265 -21.96 4.53 40.27
N LEU A 266 -21.20 5.04 39.32
CA LEU A 266 -19.82 5.46 39.55
C LEU A 266 -19.82 6.69 40.47
N ASN A 267 -19.03 6.63 41.55
CA ASN A 267 -18.93 7.69 42.57
C ASN A 267 -20.28 8.11 43.21
N GLY A 268 -21.30 7.25 43.13
CA GLY A 268 -22.60 7.46 43.77
C GLY A 268 -23.62 8.29 43.00
N ASP A 269 -23.27 8.84 41.83
CA ASP A 269 -24.17 9.69 41.04
C ASP A 269 -24.11 9.49 39.52
N THR A 270 -23.05 8.86 39.01
CA THR A 270 -22.81 8.78 37.58
C THR A 270 -23.22 7.41 37.05
N GLU A 271 -24.33 7.36 36.32
CA GLU A 271 -24.85 6.15 35.69
C GLU A 271 -23.93 5.66 34.57
N VAL A 272 -23.50 4.40 34.66
CA VAL A 272 -22.69 3.70 33.65
C VAL A 272 -23.25 2.31 33.41
N VAL A 273 -23.11 1.81 32.18
CA VAL A 273 -23.64 0.50 31.76
C VAL A 273 -22.58 -0.41 31.15
N GLY A 274 -21.51 0.16 30.57
CA GLY A 274 -20.47 -0.63 29.91
C GLY A 274 -19.24 0.19 29.54
N ASN A 275 -18.35 -0.46 28.79
CA ASN A 275 -17.10 0.14 28.32
C ASN A 275 -16.88 -0.18 26.83
N PRO A 276 -16.45 0.80 26.03
CA PRO A 276 -15.91 0.54 24.71
C PRO A 276 -14.44 0.13 24.81
N TRP A 277 -14.04 -0.78 23.95
CA TRP A 277 -12.70 -1.34 23.85
C TRP A 277 -12.02 -0.91 22.57
N VAL A 278 -10.70 -0.79 22.64
CA VAL A 278 -9.81 -0.72 21.49
C VAL A 278 -8.77 -1.83 21.63
N PHE A 279 -8.45 -2.48 20.52
CA PHE A 279 -7.35 -3.43 20.41
C PHE A 279 -6.28 -2.85 19.52
N ILE A 280 -5.06 -2.81 20.05
CA ILE A 280 -3.90 -2.13 19.45
C ILE A 280 -2.82 -3.18 19.23
N TYR A 281 -2.30 -3.31 18.01
CA TYR A 281 -1.18 -4.22 17.72
C TYR A 281 0.14 -3.48 17.88
N ARG A 282 1.03 -4.04 18.70
CA ARG A 282 2.37 -3.48 18.94
C ARG A 282 3.32 -4.57 19.40
N ASP A 283 4.56 -4.53 18.92
CA ASP A 283 5.62 -5.47 19.32
C ASP A 283 5.16 -6.94 19.25
N ASP A 284 4.52 -7.30 18.13
CA ASP A 284 3.98 -8.63 17.83
C ASP A 284 2.89 -9.16 18.79
N ALA A 285 2.18 -8.26 19.47
CA ALA A 285 1.07 -8.62 20.34
C ALA A 285 -0.13 -7.68 20.20
N TRP A 286 -1.33 -8.24 20.37
CA TRP A 286 -2.56 -7.47 20.54
C TRP A 286 -2.73 -7.06 22.00
N TYR A 287 -2.97 -5.77 22.24
CA TYR A 287 -3.31 -5.23 23.55
C TYR A 287 -4.78 -4.80 23.57
N GLY A 288 -5.55 -5.25 24.57
CA GLY A 288 -6.94 -4.88 24.75
C GLY A 288 -7.12 -3.88 25.89
N ALA A 289 -7.74 -2.74 25.62
CA ALA A 289 -8.01 -1.74 26.65
C ALA A 289 -9.38 -1.06 26.51
N THR A 290 -10.05 -0.84 27.64
CA THR A 290 -11.16 0.11 27.70
C THR A 290 -10.64 1.55 27.62
N TRP A 291 -11.35 2.43 26.93
CA TRP A 291 -10.97 3.84 26.81
C TRP A 291 -12.01 4.82 27.36
N GLU A 292 -13.29 4.43 27.50
CA GLU A 292 -14.35 5.30 28.01
C GLU A 292 -15.39 4.58 28.89
N TRP A 293 -16.34 5.33 29.45
CA TRP A 293 -17.54 4.78 30.09
C TRP A 293 -18.76 5.03 29.22
N LEU A 294 -19.57 4.02 28.95
CA LEU A 294 -20.86 4.23 28.28
C LEU A 294 -21.93 4.46 29.34
N ARG A 295 -22.67 5.57 29.21
CA ARG A 295 -23.89 5.83 29.99
C ARG A 295 -25.08 5.14 29.32
N PRO A 296 -26.23 5.01 30.00
CA PRO A 296 -27.45 4.49 29.38
C PRO A 296 -27.74 5.18 28.04
N LYS A 297 -28.05 4.39 27.01
CA LYS A 297 -28.36 4.86 25.64
C LYS A 297 -27.23 5.50 24.85
N GLN A 298 -26.00 5.57 25.38
CA GLN A 298 -24.88 6.12 24.63
C GLN A 298 -24.22 5.05 23.77
N THR A 299 -24.14 5.30 22.46
CA THR A 299 -23.35 4.50 21.50
C THR A 299 -22.15 5.27 20.95
N CYS A 300 -22.12 6.59 21.15
CA CYS A 300 -21.09 7.48 20.61
C CYS A 300 -20.28 8.17 21.69
N LYS A 301 -19.01 8.47 21.36
CA LYS A 301 -18.08 9.26 22.17
C LYS A 301 -17.28 10.21 21.27
N ALA A 302 -16.61 11.18 21.88
CA ALA A 302 -15.64 11.99 21.14
C ALA A 302 -14.54 11.08 20.59
N VAL A 303 -14.19 11.22 19.31
CA VAL A 303 -13.14 10.42 18.67
C VAL A 303 -11.79 10.62 19.36
N THR A 304 -11.55 11.82 19.89
CA THR A 304 -10.36 12.19 20.67
C THR A 304 -10.23 11.42 21.98
N SER A 305 -11.29 10.75 22.45
CA SER A 305 -11.22 9.91 23.65
C SER A 305 -10.62 8.52 23.38
N VAL A 306 -10.37 8.14 22.12
CA VAL A 306 -9.55 6.95 21.80
C VAL A 306 -8.09 7.37 21.88
N ALA A 307 -7.58 7.52 23.11
CA ALA A 307 -6.25 8.05 23.37
C ALA A 307 -5.70 7.54 24.71
N GLY A 308 -4.38 7.65 24.90
CA GLY A 308 -3.72 7.08 26.07
C GLY A 308 -4.13 7.69 27.41
N ASP A 309 -4.45 8.99 27.45
CA ASP A 309 -4.97 9.67 28.65
C ASP A 309 -6.38 9.21 29.05
N HIS A 310 -7.11 8.66 28.09
CA HIS A 310 -8.39 7.99 28.30
C HIS A 310 -8.25 6.49 28.58
N ILE A 311 -7.23 5.80 28.07
CA ILE A 311 -6.94 4.39 28.41
C ILE A 311 -6.40 4.26 29.85
N LYS A 312 -5.45 5.12 30.24
CA LYS A 312 -4.86 5.21 31.60
C LYS A 312 -4.11 3.94 32.06
N GLN A 313 -3.66 3.11 31.13
CA GLN A 313 -2.88 1.91 31.40
C GLN A 313 -1.67 1.83 30.48
N SER A 314 -0.49 1.60 31.05
CA SER A 314 0.74 1.34 30.28
C SER A 314 0.58 0.08 29.41
N PRO A 315 1.17 0.03 28.20
CA PRO A 315 2.05 1.03 27.57
C PRO A 315 1.30 2.15 26.81
N PHE A 316 -0.04 2.21 26.91
CA PHE A 316 -0.88 3.18 26.22
C PHE A 316 -1.53 4.17 27.20
N ASP A 317 -0.79 4.66 28.18
CA ASP A 317 -1.27 5.68 29.11
C ASP A 317 -0.99 7.11 28.59
N ALA A 318 -1.30 8.13 29.38
CA ALA A 318 -1.06 9.53 29.01
C ALA A 318 0.43 9.81 28.76
N GLN A 319 1.34 9.08 29.41
CA GLN A 319 2.78 9.30 29.33
C GLN A 319 3.36 8.77 28.01
N SER A 320 2.75 7.74 27.41
CA SER A 320 3.19 7.25 26.11
C SER A 320 2.80 8.16 24.95
N GLY A 321 1.82 9.06 25.16
CA GLY A 321 1.32 9.97 24.13
C GLY A 321 0.61 9.25 22.99
N TRP A 322 0.20 7.99 23.19
CA TRP A 322 -0.42 7.21 22.12
C TRP A 322 -1.78 7.77 21.72
N THR A 323 -1.94 7.95 20.41
CA THR A 323 -3.19 8.18 19.71
C THR A 323 -3.17 7.35 18.41
N PRO A 324 -4.31 6.83 17.94
CA PRO A 324 -4.38 6.15 16.65
C PRO A 324 -3.85 7.00 15.48
N THR A 325 -3.26 6.35 14.49
CA THR A 325 -2.79 7.00 13.25
C THR A 325 -3.69 6.63 12.08
N SER A 326 -3.98 7.57 11.17
CA SER A 326 -4.73 7.27 9.94
C SER A 326 -4.09 6.12 9.16
N GLY A 327 -4.91 5.17 8.71
CA GLY A 327 -4.46 3.93 8.07
C GLY A 327 -4.12 2.78 9.02
N GLU A 328 -4.03 3.02 10.34
CA GLU A 328 -3.77 1.97 11.34
C GLU A 328 -4.95 1.00 11.43
N THR A 329 -4.67 -0.30 11.43
CA THR A 329 -5.69 -1.33 11.69
C THR A 329 -5.86 -1.53 13.19
N LEU A 330 -7.08 -1.26 13.68
CA LEU A 330 -7.51 -1.48 15.05
C LEU A 330 -8.70 -2.45 15.06
N TYR A 331 -9.02 -2.99 16.24
CA TYR A 331 -10.33 -3.58 16.48
C TYR A 331 -11.06 -2.83 17.59
N PHE A 332 -12.38 -2.81 17.51
CA PHE A 332 -13.27 -2.27 18.52
C PHE A 332 -14.25 -3.32 18.99
N MET A 333 -14.69 -3.19 20.23
CA MET A 333 -15.69 -4.05 20.84
C MET A 333 -16.40 -3.27 21.94
N VAL A 334 -17.57 -3.72 22.36
CA VAL A 334 -18.22 -3.18 23.56
C VAL A 334 -18.55 -4.31 24.53
N SER A 335 -18.43 -4.03 25.83
CA SER A 335 -18.78 -4.98 26.88
C SER A 335 -19.49 -4.32 28.04
N ALA A 336 -20.09 -5.14 28.88
CA ALA A 336 -20.49 -4.75 30.22
C ALA A 336 -19.28 -4.21 31.00
N LEU A 337 -19.49 -3.64 32.19
CA LEU A 337 -18.46 -2.88 32.87
C LEU A 337 -17.23 -3.76 33.10
N ALA A 338 -16.08 -3.38 32.58
CA ALA A 338 -14.86 -4.20 32.62
C ALA A 338 -13.59 -3.39 32.94
N ARG A 339 -13.75 -2.06 33.11
CA ARG A 339 -12.65 -1.14 33.37
C ARG A 339 -12.03 -1.27 34.77
N PHE A 340 -12.70 -1.92 35.72
CA PHE A 340 -12.15 -2.24 37.05
C PHE A 340 -12.20 -3.74 37.31
N PRO A 341 -11.26 -4.28 38.11
CA PRO A 341 -11.30 -5.68 38.52
C PRO A 341 -12.54 -5.94 39.38
N ASN A 342 -13.30 -6.99 39.04
CA ASN A 342 -14.61 -7.37 39.61
C ASN A 342 -15.77 -6.51 39.08
N PRO A 343 -16.26 -6.81 37.86
CA PRO A 343 -17.39 -6.11 37.27
C PRO A 343 -18.65 -6.33 38.12
N SER A 344 -19.42 -5.27 38.37
CA SER A 344 -20.56 -5.33 39.31
C SER A 344 -21.91 -5.60 38.65
N ASN A 345 -22.01 -5.47 37.31
CA ASN A 345 -23.25 -5.73 36.58
C ASN A 345 -23.34 -7.15 36.01
N VAL A 346 -22.94 -7.37 34.76
CA VAL A 346 -23.01 -8.67 34.06
C VAL A 346 -21.71 -8.95 33.31
N SER A 347 -21.54 -10.17 32.81
CA SER A 347 -20.39 -10.58 32.00
C SER A 347 -20.86 -10.88 30.58
N GLU A 348 -20.86 -9.86 29.73
CA GLU A 348 -21.35 -9.93 28.35
C GLU A 348 -20.55 -8.98 27.46
N ARG A 349 -20.40 -9.32 26.18
CA ARG A 349 -19.69 -8.51 25.19
C ARG A 349 -20.30 -8.64 23.79
N SER A 350 -19.87 -7.76 22.89
CA SER A 350 -20.05 -7.91 21.44
C SER A 350 -18.95 -8.76 20.81
N ASN A 351 -19.09 -9.06 19.50
CA ASN A 351 -17.94 -9.43 18.67
C ASN A 351 -16.94 -8.26 18.57
N PRO A 352 -15.66 -8.55 18.34
CA PRO A 352 -14.72 -7.54 17.86
C PRO A 352 -15.02 -7.18 16.40
N LEU A 353 -14.78 -5.92 16.02
CA LEU A 353 -14.93 -5.41 14.67
C LEU A 353 -13.64 -4.73 14.21
N LYS A 354 -13.07 -5.17 13.09
CA LYS A 354 -11.88 -4.57 12.46
C LYS A 354 -12.22 -3.19 11.89
N VAL A 355 -11.37 -2.21 12.15
CA VAL A 355 -11.51 -0.83 11.67
C VAL A 355 -10.14 -0.35 11.18
N VAL A 356 -10.12 0.27 10.00
CA VAL A 356 -8.97 1.08 9.57
C VAL A 356 -9.24 2.50 10.04
N TRP A 357 -8.35 3.04 10.87
CA TRP A 357 -8.53 4.37 11.44
C TRP A 357 -8.50 5.44 10.33
N PRO A 358 -9.46 6.39 10.31
CA PRO A 358 -9.61 7.37 9.23
C PRO A 358 -8.47 8.40 9.16
#